data_AF-A0A196NB11-F1
#
_entry.id   AF-A0A196NB11-F1
#
_cell.length_a   1.000
_cell.length_b   1.000
_cell.length_c   1.000
_cell.angle_alpha   90.00
_cell.angle_beta   90.00
_cell.angle_gamma   90.00
#
_symmetry.space_group_name_H-M   'P 1'
#
loop_
_entity.id
_entity.type
_entity.pdbx_description
1 polymer ?
#
loop_
_entity_poly.entity_id
_entity_poly.type
_entity_poly.pdbx_seq_one_letter_code
_entity_poly.pdbx_strand_id
1 'polypeptide(L)'
;MSGDTRGYSLDVSEYLFRLTTESLRLLSNETKRYHSLTSMVNQLAGPGAADAIAQHDVETLRQHLSKIPTKGPIRIHLHITKTSADNLIEAKKRLAKELGSSLTVGDAISMLLFDFVVDQSAAKLLSKLGVDEGSQGCDKPSDSREKTDNVVRLK
;
A
#
# COMPACT_ATOMS: atom_id res chain seq x y z
N MET A 1 13.04 14.20 17.02
CA MET A 1 14.14 13.81 16.13
C MET A 1 13.75 14.22 14.72
N SER A 2 14.45 15.18 14.11
CA SER A 2 14.24 15.50 12.69
C SER A 2 14.81 14.33 11.88
N GLY A 3 14.00 13.30 11.69
CA GLY A 3 14.38 12.15 10.87
C GLY A 3 14.58 12.61 9.44
N ASP A 4 15.76 12.38 8.89
CA ASP A 4 16.07 12.68 7.50
C ASP A 4 14.98 12.12 6.58
N THR A 5 14.33 13.01 5.82
CA THR A 5 13.35 12.64 4.79
C THR A 5 13.95 12.82 3.40
N ARG A 6 13.55 11.97 2.45
CA ARG A 6 13.93 12.07 1.04
C ARG A 6 12.72 12.40 0.18
N GLY A 7 12.85 13.45 -0.63
CA GLY A 7 11.82 13.89 -1.57
C GLY A 7 11.95 13.20 -2.93
N TYR A 8 10.81 12.87 -3.52
CA TYR A 8 10.66 12.33 -4.87
C TYR A 8 9.62 13.17 -5.63
N SER A 9 9.91 13.43 -6.90
CA SER A 9 8.92 13.92 -7.85
C SER A 9 8.72 12.83 -8.88
N LEU A 10 7.50 12.29 -8.95
CA LEU A 10 7.15 11.17 -9.80
C LEU A 10 6.13 11.65 -10.84
N ASP A 11 6.45 11.44 -12.11
CA ASP A 11 5.53 11.65 -13.22
C ASP A 11 4.86 10.29 -13.53
N VAL A 12 3.64 10.11 -13.02
CA VAL A 12 2.93 8.83 -13.02
C VAL A 12 1.80 8.76 -14.03
N SER A 13 1.48 7.55 -14.45
CA SER A 13 0.31 7.27 -15.29
C SER A 13 -0.99 7.43 -14.49
N GLU A 14 -2.10 7.57 -15.21
CA GLU A 14 -3.42 7.51 -14.61
C GLU A 14 -3.70 6.15 -13.94
N TYR A 15 -3.16 5.06 -14.48
CA TYR A 15 -3.33 3.72 -13.88
C TYR A 15 -2.65 3.62 -12.51
N LEU A 16 -1.39 4.07 -12.41
CA LEU A 16 -0.68 4.09 -11.14
C LEU A 16 -1.32 5.09 -10.17
N PHE A 17 -1.78 6.24 -10.66
CA PHE A 17 -2.54 7.20 -9.84
C PHE A 17 -3.78 6.54 -9.23
N ARG A 18 -4.62 5.88 -10.04
CA ARG A 18 -5.81 5.16 -9.56
C ARG A 18 -5.45 4.05 -8.56
N LEU A 19 -4.41 3.27 -8.84
CA LEU A 19 -3.91 2.25 -7.92
C LEU A 19 -3.54 2.88 -6.57
N THR A 20 -2.77 3.97 -6.56
CA THR A 20 -2.40 4.65 -5.31
C THR A 20 -3.62 5.13 -4.53
N THR A 21 -4.62 5.70 -5.19
CA THR A 21 -5.84 6.18 -4.51
C THR A 21 -6.68 5.04 -3.94
N GLU A 22 -6.79 3.92 -4.66
CA GLU A 22 -7.52 2.75 -4.18
C GLU A 22 -6.79 2.07 -3.02
N SER A 23 -5.46 1.91 -3.10
CA SER A 23 -4.67 1.37 -2.00
C SER A 23 -4.78 2.24 -0.75
N LEU A 24 -4.75 3.57 -0.89
CA LEU A 24 -4.98 4.48 0.24
C LEU A 24 -6.37 4.32 0.84
N ARG A 25 -7.40 4.17 0.00
CA ARG A 25 -8.78 3.93 0.46
C ARG A 25 -8.87 2.63 1.24
N LEU A 26 -8.26 1.55 0.75
CA LEU A 26 -8.24 0.25 1.42
C LEU A 26 -7.54 0.34 2.78
N LEU A 27 -6.28 0.83 2.80
CA LEU A 27 -5.50 0.97 4.03
C LEU A 27 -6.21 1.85 5.06
N SER A 28 -6.77 2.99 4.62
CA SER A 28 -7.46 3.91 5.52
C SER A 28 -8.72 3.30 6.14
N ASN A 29 -9.45 2.50 5.37
CA ASN A 29 -10.65 1.84 5.84
C ASN A 29 -10.36 0.66 6.76
N GLU A 30 -9.24 -0.03 6.53
CA GLU A 30 -8.75 -1.11 7.39
C GLU A 30 -8.29 -0.55 8.74
N THR A 31 -7.42 0.46 8.74
CA THR A 31 -6.87 1.04 9.99
C THR A 31 -7.79 2.04 10.69
N LYS A 32 -8.91 2.40 10.05
CA LYS A 32 -9.84 3.47 10.47
C LYS A 32 -9.14 4.82 10.68
N ARG A 33 -8.12 5.11 9.87
CA ARG A 33 -7.34 6.35 9.92
C ARG A 33 -7.10 6.89 8.52
N TYR A 34 -7.07 8.20 8.37
CA TYR A 34 -6.68 8.80 7.08
C TYR A 34 -5.19 8.62 6.85
N HIS A 35 -4.84 7.95 5.76
CA HIS A 35 -3.45 7.80 5.32
C HIS A 35 -3.12 8.74 4.15
N SER A 36 -1.88 9.20 4.12
CA SER A 36 -1.26 9.84 2.96
C SER A 36 -0.41 8.84 2.20
N LEU A 37 -0.11 9.11 0.91
CA LEU A 37 0.81 8.31 0.12
C LEU A 37 2.18 8.17 0.81
N THR A 38 2.68 9.25 1.41
CA THR A 38 3.89 9.23 2.26
C THR A 38 3.78 8.18 3.38
N SER A 39 2.71 8.21 4.17
CA SER A 39 2.55 7.29 5.29
C SER A 39 2.45 5.83 4.83
N MET A 40 1.71 5.59 3.73
CA MET A 40 1.55 4.25 3.16
C MET A 40 2.87 3.72 2.62
N VAL A 41 3.61 4.50 1.84
CA VAL A 41 4.91 4.07 1.30
C VAL A 41 5.90 3.84 2.44
N ASN A 42 5.91 4.66 3.49
CA ASN A 42 6.77 4.42 4.65
C ASN A 42 6.45 3.10 5.36
N GLN A 43 5.15 2.75 5.44
CA GLN A 43 4.68 1.50 6.05
C GLN A 43 5.04 0.28 5.18
N LEU A 44 4.78 0.36 3.87
CA LEU A 44 4.99 -0.76 2.94
C LEU A 44 6.48 -0.97 2.62
N ALA A 45 7.28 0.10 2.52
CA ALA A 45 8.72 0.02 2.26
C ALA A 45 9.55 -0.31 3.52
N GLY A 46 9.04 -1.20 4.39
CA GLY A 46 9.76 -1.70 5.55
C GLY A 46 10.89 -2.69 5.20
N PRO A 47 11.61 -3.23 6.19
CA PRO A 47 12.74 -4.15 5.97
C PRO A 47 12.40 -5.41 5.16
N GLY A 48 11.14 -5.88 5.18
CA GLY A 48 10.67 -7.04 4.42
C GLY A 48 10.07 -6.73 3.05
N ALA A 49 10.08 -5.46 2.62
CA ALA A 49 9.39 -5.01 1.41
C ALA A 49 9.87 -5.73 0.13
N ALA A 50 11.18 -5.93 0.00
CA ALA A 50 11.74 -6.63 -1.15
C ALA A 50 11.35 -8.11 -1.16
N ASP A 51 11.35 -8.74 0.01
CA ASP A 51 11.05 -10.16 0.15
C ASP A 51 9.56 -10.44 -0.07
N ALA A 52 8.67 -9.54 0.39
CA ALA A 52 7.23 -9.60 0.13
C ALA A 52 6.92 -9.58 -1.37
N ILE A 53 7.48 -8.61 -2.12
CA ILE A 53 7.30 -8.54 -3.58
C ILE A 53 7.88 -9.79 -4.27
N ALA A 54 9.01 -10.31 -3.79
CA ALA A 54 9.65 -11.49 -4.36
C ALA A 54 8.86 -12.81 -4.12
N GLN A 55 7.79 -12.80 -3.31
CA GLN A 55 6.89 -13.96 -3.19
C GLN A 55 6.06 -14.16 -4.46
N HIS A 56 5.85 -13.10 -5.26
CA HIS A 56 5.18 -13.20 -6.55
C HIS A 56 6.13 -13.76 -7.60
N ASP A 57 5.63 -14.60 -8.49
CA ASP A 57 6.44 -15.07 -9.60
C ASP A 57 6.80 -13.92 -10.55
N VAL A 58 7.98 -14.01 -11.16
CA VAL A 58 8.53 -12.95 -12.03
C VAL A 58 7.58 -12.63 -13.19
N GLU A 59 6.84 -13.61 -13.69
CA GLU A 59 5.91 -13.41 -14.81
C GLU A 59 4.69 -12.60 -14.37
N THR A 60 4.13 -12.87 -13.19
CA THR A 60 3.08 -12.04 -12.57
C THR A 60 3.54 -10.60 -12.39
N LEU A 61 4.78 -10.39 -11.91
CA LEU A 61 5.35 -9.04 -11.76
C LEU A 61 5.52 -8.32 -13.09
N ARG A 62 5.94 -9.02 -14.16
CA ARG A 62 6.00 -8.45 -15.52
C ARG A 62 4.61 -8.10 -16.04
N GLN A 63 3.63 -8.97 -15.84
CA GLN A 63 2.25 -8.73 -16.24
C GLN A 63 1.62 -7.57 -15.49
N HIS A 64 1.96 -7.38 -14.21
CA HIS A 64 1.53 -6.22 -13.46
C HIS A 64 2.05 -4.93 -14.09
N LEU A 65 3.36 -4.83 -14.35
CA LEU A 65 3.95 -3.63 -14.95
C LEU A 65 3.47 -3.37 -16.39
N SER A 66 3.10 -4.41 -17.14
CA SER A 66 2.54 -4.23 -18.48
C SER A 66 1.10 -3.71 -18.44
N LYS A 67 0.29 -4.14 -17.46
CA LYS A 67 -1.10 -3.70 -17.26
C LYS A 67 -1.20 -2.36 -16.56
N ILE A 68 -0.25 -2.05 -15.67
CA ILE A 68 -0.17 -0.79 -14.92
C ILE A 68 1.12 -0.08 -15.34
N PRO A 69 1.11 0.61 -16.51
CA PRO A 69 2.21 1.49 -16.88
C PRO A 69 2.46 2.48 -15.75
N THR A 70 3.71 2.73 -15.38
CA THR A 70 4.00 3.56 -14.21
C THR A 70 4.20 5.03 -14.55
N LYS A 71 4.78 5.34 -15.71
CA LYS A 71 5.05 6.71 -16.15
C LYS A 71 3.86 7.35 -16.85
N GLY A 72 3.68 8.64 -16.65
CA GLY A 72 2.65 9.42 -17.34
C GLY A 72 2.61 10.88 -16.92
N PRO A 73 1.54 11.61 -17.28
CA PRO A 73 1.53 13.07 -17.20
C PRO A 73 1.20 13.62 -15.79
N ILE A 74 0.84 12.77 -14.83
CA ILE A 74 0.38 13.22 -13.51
C ILE A 74 1.58 13.36 -12.58
N ARG A 75 1.88 14.57 -12.12
CA ARG A 75 2.97 14.82 -11.20
C ARG A 75 2.55 14.64 -9.74
N ILE A 76 3.26 13.79 -9.01
CA ILE A 76 3.10 13.57 -7.57
C ILE A 76 4.41 13.89 -6.85
N HIS A 77 4.29 14.60 -5.73
CA HIS A 77 5.40 14.82 -4.80
C HIS A 77 5.26 13.91 -3.59
N LEU A 78 6.35 13.23 -3.24
CA LEU A 78 6.40 12.24 -2.18
C LEU A 78 7.61 12.50 -1.30
N HIS A 79 7.40 12.68 0.00
CA HIS A 79 8.47 12.76 0.98
C HIS A 79 8.38 11.54 1.89
N ILE A 80 9.42 10.69 1.90
CA ILE A 80 9.47 9.48 2.71
C ILE A 80 10.67 9.50 3.64
N THR A 81 10.70 8.63 4.64
CA THR A 81 11.87 8.51 5.51
C THR A 81 13.07 8.03 4.70
N LYS A 82 14.29 8.40 5.13
CA LYS A 82 15.52 7.91 4.50
C LYS A 82 15.60 6.39 4.49
N THR A 83 15.21 5.73 5.59
CA THR A 83 15.16 4.27 5.69
C THR A 83 14.22 3.66 4.65
N SER A 84 12.99 4.18 4.52
CA SER A 84 12.05 3.70 3.50
C SER A 84 12.55 3.94 2.09
N ALA A 85 13.24 5.06 1.85
CA ALA A 85 13.87 5.35 0.57
C ALA A 85 15.00 4.37 0.23
N ASP A 86 15.84 4.03 1.19
CA ASP A 86 16.94 3.09 1.02
C ASP A 86 16.40 1.67 0.77
N ASN A 87 15.37 1.24 1.53
CA ASN A 87 14.67 -0.02 1.31
C ASN A 87 14.03 -0.10 -0.08
N LEU A 88 13.39 0.99 -0.54
CA LEU A 88 12.83 1.08 -1.90
C LEU A 88 13.91 0.94 -2.96
N ILE A 89 15.07 1.56 -2.76
CA ILE A 89 16.20 1.44 -3.69
C ILE A 89 16.73 0.01 -3.72
N GLU A 90 16.80 -0.64 -2.58
CA GLU A 90 17.22 -2.04 -2.48
C GLU A 90 16.23 -2.98 -3.17
N ALA A 91 14.93 -2.87 -2.85
CA ALA A 91 13.87 -3.64 -3.50
C ALA A 91 13.92 -3.45 -5.02
N LYS A 92 14.02 -2.20 -5.48
CA LYS A 92 14.17 -1.87 -6.91
C LYS A 92 15.37 -2.56 -7.55
N LYS A 93 16.53 -2.60 -6.88
CA LYS A 93 17.75 -3.26 -7.40
C LYS A 93 17.58 -4.77 -7.51
N ARG A 94 16.99 -5.41 -6.48
CA ARG A 94 16.73 -6.85 -6.48
C ARG A 94 15.75 -7.23 -7.59
N LEU A 95 14.62 -6.53 -7.66
CA LEU A 95 13.59 -6.75 -8.67
C LEU A 95 14.10 -6.51 -10.09
N ALA A 96 14.92 -5.46 -10.30
CA ALA A 96 15.53 -5.21 -11.60
C ALA A 96 16.42 -6.38 -12.07
N LYS A 97 17.13 -7.03 -11.14
CA LYS A 97 17.96 -8.21 -11.43
C LYS A 97 17.10 -9.42 -11.79
N GLU A 98 16.02 -9.67 -11.06
CA GLU A 98 15.11 -10.80 -11.30
C GLU A 98 14.31 -10.65 -12.59
N LEU A 99 13.82 -9.44 -12.86
CA LEU A 99 13.05 -9.13 -14.06
C LEU A 99 13.92 -9.03 -15.31
N GLY A 100 15.23 -8.84 -15.14
CA GLY A 100 16.17 -8.62 -16.24
C GLY A 100 15.99 -7.25 -16.92
N SER A 101 15.43 -6.27 -16.21
CA SER A 101 15.08 -4.95 -16.75
C SER A 101 15.37 -3.83 -15.75
N SER A 102 15.76 -2.66 -16.24
CA SER A 102 15.93 -1.48 -15.39
C SER A 102 14.58 -1.00 -14.84
N LEU A 103 14.50 -0.78 -13.53
CA LEU A 103 13.30 -0.28 -12.86
C LEU A 103 13.49 1.15 -12.34
N THR A 104 12.39 1.90 -12.36
CA THR A 104 12.24 3.21 -11.73
C THR A 104 11.73 3.08 -10.29
N VAL A 105 11.75 4.18 -9.55
CA VAL A 105 11.13 4.24 -8.21
C VAL A 105 9.61 4.06 -8.31
N GLY A 106 8.98 4.57 -9.39
CA GLY A 106 7.56 4.37 -9.65
C GLY A 106 7.19 2.90 -9.85
N ASP A 107 8.07 2.11 -10.48
CA ASP A 107 7.89 0.66 -10.65
C ASP A 107 7.91 -0.07 -9.31
N ALA A 108 8.89 0.25 -8.45
CA ALA A 108 8.98 -0.33 -7.11
C ALA A 108 7.76 0.03 -6.26
N ILE A 109 7.29 1.28 -6.31
CA ILE A 109 6.06 1.70 -5.61
C ILE A 109 4.85 0.95 -6.18
N SER A 110 4.73 0.84 -7.51
CA SER A 110 3.63 0.10 -8.16
C SER A 110 3.56 -1.35 -7.70
N MET A 111 4.71 -2.02 -7.56
CA MET A 111 4.81 -3.39 -7.08
C MET A 111 4.48 -3.53 -5.59
N LEU A 112 4.91 -2.59 -4.74
CA LEU A 112 4.51 -2.58 -3.32
C LEU A 112 2.99 -2.46 -3.16
N LEU A 113 2.36 -1.63 -3.99
CA LEU A 113 0.92 -1.46 -3.95
C LEU A 113 0.17 -2.67 -4.51
N PHE A 114 0.74 -3.34 -5.50
CA PHE A 114 0.21 -4.59 -6.03
C PHE A 114 0.19 -5.67 -4.95
N ASP A 115 1.33 -5.92 -4.32
CA ASP A 115 1.48 -6.87 -3.21
C ASP A 115 0.44 -6.61 -2.10
N PHE A 116 0.37 -5.35 -1.64
CA PHE A 116 -0.63 -4.93 -0.65
C PHE A 116 -2.08 -5.21 -1.09
N VAL A 117 -2.44 -4.93 -2.35
CA VAL A 117 -3.81 -5.14 -2.84
C VAL A 117 -4.12 -6.63 -2.98
N VAL A 118 -3.14 -7.46 -3.36
CA VAL A 118 -3.30 -8.91 -3.41
C VAL A 118 -3.56 -9.45 -2.00
N ASP A 119 -2.78 -9.03 -1.00
CA ASP A 119 -2.95 -9.43 0.39
C ASP A 119 -4.32 -9.02 0.94
N GLN A 120 -4.74 -7.78 0.71
CA GLN A 120 -6.07 -7.29 1.11
C GLN A 120 -7.21 -8.09 0.45
N SER A 121 -7.02 -8.46 -0.81
CA SER A 121 -8.01 -9.25 -1.56
C SER A 121 -8.08 -10.68 -1.03
N ALA A 122 -6.94 -11.30 -0.74
CA ALA A 122 -6.85 -12.63 -0.16
C ALA A 122 -7.49 -12.68 1.23
N ALA A 123 -7.15 -11.74 2.11
CA ALA A 123 -7.75 -11.61 3.45
C ALA A 123 -9.29 -11.48 3.36
N LYS A 124 -9.79 -10.61 2.47
CA LYS A 124 -11.23 -10.44 2.27
C LYS A 124 -11.92 -11.70 1.75
N LEU A 125 -11.26 -12.50 0.92
CA LEU A 125 -11.80 -13.78 0.44
C LEU A 125 -11.83 -14.82 1.56
N LEU A 126 -10.79 -14.91 2.39
CA LEU A 126 -10.74 -15.82 3.54
C LEU A 126 -11.83 -15.50 4.56
N SER A 127 -12.03 -14.21 4.91
CA SER A 127 -13.10 -13.80 5.81
C SER A 127 -14.50 -14.13 5.24
N LYS A 128 -14.69 -14.01 3.92
CA LYS A 128 -15.94 -14.42 3.26
C LYS A 128 -16.18 -15.92 3.27
N LEU A 129 -15.11 -16.72 3.27
CA LEU A 129 -15.16 -18.18 3.33
C LEU A 129 -15.31 -18.69 4.76
N GLY A 130 -15.33 -17.82 5.77
CA GLY A 130 -15.43 -18.20 7.18
C GLY A 130 -14.16 -18.85 7.73
N VAL A 131 -13.04 -18.73 7.02
CA VAL A 131 -11.71 -19.16 7.48
C VAL A 131 -11.06 -17.98 8.20
N ASP A 132 -11.70 -17.52 9.28
CA ASP A 132 -11.03 -16.71 10.29
C ASP A 132 -10.53 -17.67 11.37
N GLU A 133 -9.23 -17.94 11.40
CA GLU A 133 -8.61 -18.59 12.54
C GLU A 133 -8.67 -17.65 13.75
N GLY A 134 -9.73 -17.80 14.55
CA GLY A 134 -9.76 -17.34 15.94
C GLY A 134 -10.71 -16.18 16.25
N SER A 135 -12.02 -16.44 16.26
CA SER A 135 -12.89 -15.97 17.34
C SER A 135 -14.27 -16.65 17.30
N GLN A 136 -14.34 -17.83 17.91
CA GLN A 136 -15.53 -18.24 18.68
C GLN A 136 -15.17 -17.97 20.15
N GLY A 137 -15.92 -17.25 20.98
CA GLY A 137 -17.16 -16.51 20.83
C GLY A 137 -17.51 -15.91 22.21
N CYS A 138 -18.50 -15.03 22.27
CA CYS A 138 -19.61 -15.11 23.24
C CYS A 138 -20.52 -13.89 23.06
N ASP A 139 -21.71 -14.12 22.51
CA ASP A 139 -22.85 -13.22 22.59
C ASP A 139 -23.24 -12.97 24.06
N LYS A 140 -23.47 -11.69 24.41
CA LYS A 140 -24.60 -11.31 25.28
C LYS A 140 -25.19 -9.97 24.81
N PRO A 141 -26.52 -9.86 24.69
CA PRO A 141 -27.19 -8.57 24.54
C PRO A 141 -27.44 -7.96 25.92
N SER A 142 -27.19 -6.65 26.06
CA SER A 142 -27.83 -5.85 27.10
C SER A 142 -28.04 -4.43 26.63
N ASP A 143 -29.32 -4.15 26.41
CA ASP A 143 -29.95 -2.85 26.23
C ASP A 143 -29.62 -1.88 27.37
N SER A 144 -29.17 -0.66 27.05
CA SER A 144 -29.60 0.56 27.76
C SER A 144 -29.20 1.83 27.01
N ARG A 145 -30.14 2.77 27.03
CA ARG A 145 -30.30 3.99 26.23
C ARG A 145 -29.30 5.13 26.52
N GLU A 146 -29.19 5.98 25.49
CA GLU A 146 -28.97 7.44 25.50
C GLU A 146 -27.63 8.04 25.95
N LYS A 147 -26.91 8.63 24.98
CA LYS A 147 -26.82 10.09 24.83
C LYS A 147 -26.20 10.50 23.50
N THR A 148 -26.85 11.47 22.86
CA THR A 148 -26.42 12.19 21.67
C THR A 148 -25.25 13.14 21.96
N ASP A 149 -24.60 13.56 20.87
CA ASP A 149 -23.74 14.74 20.70
C ASP A 149 -22.25 14.64 21.03
N ASN A 150 -21.46 14.50 19.96
CA ASN A 150 -20.61 15.61 19.48
C ASN A 150 -20.09 15.34 18.07
N VAL A 151 -20.91 15.66 17.05
CA VAL A 151 -20.43 15.78 15.66
C VAL A 151 -20.26 17.28 15.38
N VAL A 152 -19.02 17.75 15.28
CA VAL A 152 -18.75 19.12 14.85
C VAL A 152 -18.97 19.20 13.34
N ARG A 153 -20.00 19.94 12.91
CA ARG A 153 -20.20 20.29 11.50
C ARG A 153 -19.28 21.45 11.14
N LEU A 154 -18.47 21.27 10.10
CA LEU A 154 -17.64 22.33 9.53
C LEU A 154 -18.56 23.34 8.81
N LYS A 155 -18.36 24.64 9.08
CA LYS A 155 -18.98 25.75 8.34
C LYS A 155 -18.17 26.06 7.10
#